data_AF-A0AAD9BCE1-F1
#
_entry.id   AF-A0AAD9BCE1-F1
#
_cell.length_a   1.000
_cell.length_b   1.000
_cell.length_c   1.000
_cell.angle_alpha   90.00
_cell.angle_beta   90.00
_cell.angle_gamma   90.00
#
_symmetry.space_group_name_H-M   'P 1'
#
loop_
_entity.id
_entity.type
_entity.pdbx_description
1 polymer ?
#
loop_
_entity_poly.entity_id
_entity_poly.type
_entity_poly.pdbx_seq_one_letter_code
_entity_poly.pdbx_strand_id
1 'polypeptide(L)'
;MASYFIFHHFWKHVMLEKWPQIRFKQLPSIRAGKEDESSLEKVFEDRHKSPFSHEKLNKWLSHKEREINVIKSCVDTMEGVKIVLNQTELDREVLASGVEDVLCFVFTSMPRGDIYLDEMADFLNSTKLGSTHEDQRYYYNDDDNKMIEKAKMFQSSAKGLKNNSKFRFLITAITNDNYKGATIYHDKKGRLVTKDFQRQKPSSVETITDKRDLIWCKSGFF
;
A
#
# COMPACT_ATOMS: atom_id res chain seq x y z
N MET A 1 0.13 5.47 -5.88
CA MET A 1 0.40 6.63 -6.80
C MET A 1 0.05 6.30 -8.25
N ALA A 2 0.46 5.15 -8.80
CA ALA A 2 0.08 4.72 -10.16
C ALA A 2 -1.44 4.67 -10.41
N SER A 3 -2.22 4.16 -9.46
CA SER A 3 -3.69 4.08 -9.58
C SER A 3 -4.37 5.44 -9.77
N TYR A 4 -3.85 6.51 -9.14
CA TYR A 4 -4.42 7.86 -9.29
C TYR A 4 -4.18 8.43 -10.70
N PHE A 5 -2.99 8.21 -11.26
CA PHE A 5 -2.69 8.64 -12.63
C PHE A 5 -3.54 7.90 -13.67
N ILE A 6 -3.74 6.60 -13.48
CA ILE A 6 -4.60 5.77 -14.33
C ILE A 6 -6.05 6.24 -14.23
N PHE A 7 -6.54 6.46 -13.00
CA PHE A 7 -7.87 7.03 -12.78
C PHE A 7 -8.05 8.38 -13.47
N HIS A 8 -7.09 9.30 -13.31
CA HIS A 8 -7.16 10.62 -13.94
C HIS A 8 -7.22 10.54 -15.47
N HIS A 9 -6.49 9.59 -16.06
CA HIS A 9 -6.56 9.32 -17.49
C HIS A 9 -7.96 8.83 -17.92
N PHE A 10 -8.53 7.85 -17.21
CA PHE A 10 -9.89 7.36 -17.48
C PHE A 10 -10.97 8.43 -17.26
N TRP A 11 -10.84 9.22 -16.19
CA TRP A 11 -11.76 10.32 -15.89
C TRP A 11 -11.75 11.39 -16.99
N LYS A 12 -10.56 11.76 -17.49
CA LYS A 12 -10.44 12.66 -18.65
C LYS A 12 -11.14 12.10 -19.88
N HIS A 13 -10.95 10.82 -20.18
CA HIS A 13 -11.60 10.19 -21.32
C HIS A 13 -13.13 10.23 -21.20
N VAL A 14 -13.70 9.92 -20.03
CA VAL A 14 -15.15 10.06 -19.78
C VAL A 14 -15.62 11.51 -19.96
N MET A 15 -14.90 12.48 -19.38
CA MET A 15 -15.25 13.89 -19.44
C MET A 15 -15.11 14.51 -20.85
N LEU A 16 -14.17 14.03 -21.66
CA LEU A 16 -13.88 14.57 -22.98
C LEU A 16 -14.67 13.87 -24.09
N GLU A 17 -15.07 12.60 -23.89
CA GLU A 17 -15.77 11.85 -24.93
C GLU A 17 -17.27 11.77 -24.69
N LYS A 18 -17.72 11.52 -23.46
CA LYS A 18 -19.16 11.32 -23.22
C LYS A 18 -19.91 12.63 -23.00
N TRP A 19 -19.35 13.55 -22.22
CA TRP A 19 -20.03 14.80 -21.87
C TRP A 19 -20.26 15.75 -23.07
N PRO A 20 -19.31 15.93 -24.00
CA PRO A 20 -19.53 16.76 -25.17
C PRO A 20 -20.59 16.19 -26.13
N GLN A 21 -20.74 14.86 -26.22
CA GLN A 21 -21.76 14.24 -27.08
C GLN A 21 -23.17 14.55 -26.56
N ILE A 22 -23.37 14.46 -25.24
CA ILE A 22 -24.65 14.82 -24.59
C ILE A 22 -24.93 16.31 -24.83
N ARG A 23 -23.94 17.17 -24.56
CA ARG A 23 -24.09 18.62 -24.62
C ARG A 23 -24.33 19.15 -26.04
N PHE A 24 -23.56 18.67 -27.01
CA PHE A 24 -23.52 19.27 -28.34
C PHE A 24 -24.28 18.49 -29.41
N LYS A 25 -24.70 17.25 -29.14
CA LYS A 25 -25.50 16.46 -30.10
C LYS A 25 -26.89 16.13 -29.57
N GLN A 26 -27.00 15.44 -28.44
CA GLN A 26 -28.30 14.98 -27.94
C GLN A 26 -29.20 16.13 -27.50
N LEU A 27 -28.72 17.04 -26.65
CA LEU A 27 -29.55 18.16 -26.18
C LEU A 27 -30.09 19.04 -27.33
N PRO A 28 -29.30 19.44 -28.34
CA PRO A 28 -29.84 20.14 -29.51
C PRO A 28 -30.82 19.30 -30.34
N SER A 29 -30.60 18.00 -30.49
CA SER A 29 -31.47 17.08 -31.24
C SER A 29 -32.85 16.96 -30.59
N ILE A 30 -32.89 16.82 -29.26
CA ILE A 30 -34.12 16.80 -28.45
C ILE A 30 -34.88 18.12 -28.59
N ARG A 31 -34.18 19.27 -28.45
CA ARG A 31 -34.80 20.60 -28.62
C ARG A 31 -35.37 20.83 -30.01
N ALA A 32 -34.81 20.19 -31.04
CA ALA A 32 -35.31 20.25 -32.41
C ALA A 32 -36.44 19.24 -32.68
N GLY A 33 -36.88 18.46 -31.68
CA GLY A 33 -37.91 17.43 -31.81
C GLY A 33 -37.47 16.21 -32.63
N LYS A 34 -36.16 16.03 -32.85
CA LYS A 34 -35.62 14.93 -33.66
C LYS A 34 -35.33 13.67 -32.85
N GLU A 35 -35.21 13.81 -31.53
CA GLU A 35 -34.91 12.73 -30.59
C GLU A 35 -35.78 12.94 -29.34
N ASP A 36 -36.19 11.84 -28.71
CA ASP A 36 -37.05 11.87 -27.52
C ASP A 36 -36.25 12.09 -26.24
N GLU A 37 -36.88 12.63 -25.20
CA GLU A 37 -36.24 12.85 -23.89
C GLU A 37 -35.76 11.55 -23.23
N SER A 38 -36.37 10.39 -23.53
CA SER A 38 -35.91 9.08 -23.07
C SER A 38 -34.47 8.74 -23.50
N SER A 39 -33.97 9.35 -24.57
CA SER A 39 -32.56 9.22 -24.97
C SER A 39 -31.60 9.78 -23.90
N LEU A 40 -32.02 10.81 -23.17
CA LEU A 40 -31.28 11.42 -22.07
C LEU A 40 -31.41 10.60 -20.78
N GLU A 41 -32.58 10.02 -20.51
CA GLU A 41 -32.77 9.09 -19.38
C GLU A 41 -31.81 7.91 -19.48
N LYS A 42 -31.67 7.33 -20.68
CA LYS A 42 -30.74 6.23 -20.94
C LYS A 42 -29.29 6.61 -20.61
N VAL A 43 -28.87 7.84 -20.91
CA VAL A 43 -27.52 8.33 -20.58
C VAL A 43 -27.28 8.38 -19.07
N PHE A 44 -28.27 8.84 -18.31
CA PHE A 44 -28.17 8.85 -16.85
C PHE A 44 -28.16 7.44 -16.28
N GLU A 45 -29.01 6.55 -16.77
CA GLU A 45 -29.04 5.14 -16.41
C GLU A 45 -27.70 4.44 -16.68
N ASP A 46 -27.12 4.65 -17.86
CA ASP A 46 -25.82 4.10 -18.24
C ASP A 46 -24.72 4.62 -17.29
N ARG A 47 -24.77 5.91 -16.90
CA ARG A 47 -23.85 6.48 -15.91
C ARG A 47 -24.05 5.89 -14.52
N HIS A 48 -25.28 5.65 -14.09
CA HIS A 48 -25.57 5.05 -12.78
C HIS A 48 -25.07 3.61 -12.69
N LYS A 49 -25.17 2.84 -13.77
CA LYS A 49 -24.72 1.43 -13.85
C LYS A 49 -23.20 1.33 -14.07
N SER A 50 -22.60 2.31 -14.72
CA SER A 50 -21.17 2.43 -15.01
C SER A 50 -20.28 2.34 -13.76
N PRO A 51 -19.02 1.87 -13.87
CA PRO A 51 -18.02 2.00 -12.81
C PRO A 51 -17.69 3.46 -12.43
N PHE A 52 -18.10 4.44 -13.25
CA PHE A 52 -17.96 5.87 -12.97
C PHE A 52 -19.15 6.48 -12.22
N SER A 53 -20.05 5.66 -11.67
CA SER A 53 -21.13 6.16 -10.83
C SER A 53 -20.57 6.85 -9.58
N HIS A 54 -21.27 7.86 -9.08
CA HIS A 54 -20.83 8.63 -7.92
C HIS A 54 -20.57 7.73 -6.69
N GLU A 55 -21.45 6.75 -6.47
CA GLU A 55 -21.34 5.79 -5.37
C GLU A 55 -20.07 4.93 -5.49
N LYS A 56 -19.83 4.32 -6.66
CA LYS A 56 -18.67 3.45 -6.89
C LYS A 56 -17.37 4.23 -6.78
N LEU A 57 -17.32 5.44 -7.34
CA LEU A 57 -16.14 6.30 -7.28
C LEU A 57 -15.84 6.78 -5.87
N ASN A 58 -16.85 7.24 -5.13
CA ASN A 58 -16.67 7.64 -3.74
C ASN A 58 -16.16 6.47 -2.91
N LYS A 59 -16.77 5.29 -3.05
CA LYS A 59 -16.33 4.08 -2.34
C LYS A 59 -14.87 3.75 -2.64
N TRP A 60 -14.47 3.76 -3.92
CA TRP A 60 -13.08 3.53 -4.32
C TRP A 60 -12.13 4.58 -3.73
N LEU A 61 -12.47 5.87 -3.81
CA LEU A 61 -11.67 6.96 -3.25
C LEU A 61 -11.50 6.82 -1.74
N SER A 62 -12.59 6.54 -1.00
CA SER A 62 -12.54 6.31 0.44
C SER A 62 -11.64 5.15 0.83
N HIS A 63 -11.64 4.07 0.04
CA HIS A 63 -10.71 2.95 0.26
C HIS A 63 -9.25 3.35 0.03
N LYS A 64 -8.95 4.08 -1.04
CA LYS A 64 -7.58 4.57 -1.31
C LYS A 64 -7.10 5.55 -0.26
N GLU A 65 -7.98 6.42 0.22
CA GLU A 65 -7.66 7.35 1.31
C GLU A 65 -7.38 6.61 2.62
N ARG A 66 -8.16 5.57 2.93
CA ARG A 66 -7.91 4.71 4.10
C ARG A 66 -6.55 4.03 4.02
N GLU A 67 -6.20 3.43 2.89
CA GLU A 67 -4.89 2.79 2.66
C GLU A 67 -3.73 3.76 2.90
N ILE A 68 -3.83 4.96 2.32
CA ILE A 68 -2.84 6.04 2.52
C ILE A 68 -2.71 6.39 3.99
N ASN A 69 -3.83 6.53 4.70
CA ASN A 69 -3.85 6.90 6.11
C ASN A 69 -3.21 5.83 7.02
N VAL A 70 -3.38 4.54 6.70
CA VAL A 70 -2.76 3.44 7.47
C VAL A 70 -1.24 3.42 7.26
N ILE A 71 -0.78 3.51 6.01
CA ILE A 71 0.66 3.57 5.70
C ILE A 71 1.28 4.79 6.37
N LYS A 72 0.64 5.95 6.23
CA LYS A 72 1.08 7.20 6.86
C LYS A 72 1.18 7.05 8.38
N SER A 73 0.16 6.51 9.03
CA SER A 73 0.18 6.28 10.49
C SER A 73 1.35 5.39 10.93
N CYS A 74 1.66 4.33 10.17
CA CYS A 74 2.80 3.47 10.45
C CYS A 74 4.15 4.22 10.28
N VAL A 75 4.30 4.97 9.19
CA VAL A 75 5.52 5.76 8.92
C VAL A 75 5.71 6.86 9.96
N ASP A 76 4.66 7.60 10.31
CA ASP A 76 4.67 8.64 11.35
C ASP A 76 5.04 8.03 12.72
N THR A 77 4.54 6.82 13.02
CA THR A 77 4.93 6.08 14.24
C THR A 77 6.43 5.77 14.28
N MET A 78 7.03 5.46 13.12
CA MET A 78 8.45 5.12 12.97
C MET A 78 9.30 6.35 12.59
N GLU A 79 8.94 7.53 13.09
CA GLU A 79 9.66 8.77 12.84
C GLU A 79 11.18 8.63 13.09
N GLY A 80 11.98 9.19 12.18
CA GLY A 80 13.44 9.16 12.25
C GLY A 80 14.08 7.88 11.71
N VAL A 81 13.30 6.86 11.37
CA VAL A 81 13.81 5.68 10.66
C VAL A 81 13.95 6.01 9.17
N LYS A 82 15.05 5.54 8.57
CA LYS A 82 15.34 5.77 7.16
C LYS A 82 14.39 4.97 6.25
N ILE A 83 13.75 5.64 5.30
CA ILE A 83 12.98 5.00 4.23
C ILE A 83 13.91 4.72 3.05
N VAL A 84 13.87 3.51 2.50
CA VAL A 84 14.58 3.11 1.28
C VAL A 84 13.58 2.73 0.19
N LEU A 85 13.75 3.31 -1.00
CA LEU A 85 12.72 3.31 -2.04
C LEU A 85 12.89 2.20 -3.08
N ASN A 86 14.07 1.59 -3.15
CA ASN A 86 14.39 0.57 -4.14
C ASN A 86 15.41 -0.45 -3.59
N GLN A 87 15.57 -1.55 -4.32
CA GLN A 87 16.46 -2.65 -3.92
C GLN A 87 17.93 -2.20 -3.82
N THR A 88 18.40 -1.35 -4.71
CA THR A 88 19.79 -0.86 -4.70
C THR A 88 20.11 -0.07 -3.43
N GLU A 89 19.19 0.79 -2.98
CA GLU A 89 19.32 1.52 -1.70
C GLU A 89 19.30 0.57 -0.51
N LEU A 90 18.42 -0.43 -0.52
CA LEU A 90 18.35 -1.45 0.52
C LEU A 90 19.66 -2.24 0.60
N ASP A 91 20.16 -2.75 -0.53
CA ASP A 91 21.41 -3.51 -0.61
C ASP A 91 22.60 -2.69 -0.08
N ARG A 92 22.65 -1.39 -0.41
CA ARG A 92 23.69 -0.50 0.08
C ARG A 92 23.70 -0.40 1.61
N GLU A 93 22.53 -0.32 2.24
CA GLU A 93 22.43 -0.25 3.71
C GLU A 93 22.70 -1.61 4.37
N VAL A 94 22.20 -2.69 3.77
CA VAL A 94 22.36 -4.07 4.26
C VAL A 94 23.81 -4.56 4.17
N LEU A 95 24.54 -4.13 3.14
CA LEU A 95 25.95 -4.50 2.89
C LEU A 95 26.95 -3.45 3.40
N ALA A 96 26.48 -2.44 4.14
CA ALA A 96 27.35 -1.38 4.65
C ALA A 96 28.42 -1.92 5.61
N SER A 97 29.66 -1.44 5.45
CA SER A 97 30.77 -1.84 6.31
C SER A 97 30.51 -1.48 7.78
N GLY A 98 30.76 -2.43 8.69
CA GLY A 98 30.55 -2.26 10.13
C GLY A 98 29.11 -2.47 10.61
N VAL A 99 28.15 -2.64 9.71
CA VAL A 99 26.78 -3.04 10.05
C VAL A 99 26.71 -4.56 10.19
N GLU A 100 26.20 -5.03 11.32
CA GLU A 100 26.04 -6.46 11.59
C GLU A 100 24.59 -6.91 11.49
N ASP A 101 23.63 -6.07 11.90
CA ASP A 101 22.21 -6.42 11.97
C ASP A 101 21.36 -5.31 11.35
N VAL A 102 20.51 -5.67 10.39
CA VAL A 102 19.55 -4.76 9.77
C VAL A 102 18.14 -5.30 9.99
N LEU A 103 17.30 -4.49 10.63
CA LEU A 103 15.87 -4.74 10.71
C LEU A 103 15.15 -3.81 9.73
N CYS A 104 14.37 -4.39 8.82
CA CYS A 104 13.62 -3.63 7.84
C CYS A 104 12.13 -3.84 8.05
N PHE A 105 11.39 -2.77 8.35
CA PHE A 105 9.93 -2.80 8.32
C PHE A 105 9.48 -2.76 6.85
N VAL A 106 8.89 -3.86 6.39
CA VAL A 106 8.53 -4.07 5.00
C VAL A 106 7.00 -4.02 4.88
N PHE A 107 6.48 -3.04 4.14
CA PHE A 107 5.11 -3.09 3.64
C PHE A 107 5.04 -4.15 2.53
N THR A 108 4.35 -5.26 2.80
CA THR A 108 4.33 -6.44 1.93
C THR A 108 3.12 -6.49 1.00
N SER A 109 2.03 -5.86 1.43
CA SER A 109 0.79 -5.76 0.67
C SER A 109 0.71 -4.42 -0.04
N MET A 110 1.58 -4.18 -1.01
CA MET A 110 1.35 -3.09 -1.97
C MET A 110 0.50 -3.61 -3.14
N PRO A 111 -0.63 -2.97 -3.50
CA PRO A 111 -1.51 -3.47 -4.55
C PRO A 111 -0.74 -3.61 -5.88
N ARG A 112 -0.72 -4.82 -6.44
CA ARG A 112 -0.15 -5.09 -7.77
C ARG A 112 -1.10 -4.73 -8.92
N GLY A 113 -2.35 -4.45 -8.59
CA GLY A 113 -3.42 -4.05 -9.49
C GLY A 113 -4.57 -3.43 -8.69
N ASP A 114 -5.61 -2.99 -9.40
CA ASP A 114 -6.76 -2.31 -8.80
C ASP A 114 -8.01 -2.74 -9.57
N ILE A 115 -8.87 -3.55 -8.95
CA ILE A 115 -10.03 -4.15 -9.63
C ILE A 115 -10.99 -3.06 -10.13
N TYR A 116 -11.11 -1.96 -9.39
CA TYR A 116 -11.95 -0.84 -9.81
C TYR A 116 -11.41 -0.15 -11.07
N LEU A 117 -10.08 -0.05 -11.21
CA LEU A 117 -9.49 0.48 -12.45
C LEU A 117 -9.66 -0.49 -13.63
N ASP A 118 -9.66 -1.79 -13.38
CA ASP A 118 -9.91 -2.80 -14.41
C ASP A 118 -11.35 -2.73 -14.92
N GLU A 119 -12.33 -2.56 -14.01
CA GLU A 119 -13.72 -2.32 -14.37
C GLU A 119 -13.88 -1.04 -15.21
N MET A 120 -13.17 0.04 -14.85
CA MET A 120 -13.16 1.29 -15.63
C MET A 120 -12.55 1.10 -17.01
N ALA A 121 -11.45 0.36 -17.11
CA ALA A 121 -10.80 0.05 -18.39
C ALA A 121 -11.73 -0.76 -19.30
N ASP A 122 -12.38 -1.80 -18.75
CA ASP A 122 -13.36 -2.62 -19.46
C ASP A 122 -14.53 -1.77 -19.99
N PHE A 123 -15.08 -0.90 -19.15
CA PHE A 123 -16.17 -0.01 -19.55
C PHE A 123 -15.79 0.95 -20.68
N LEU A 124 -14.51 1.34 -20.75
CA LEU A 124 -13.98 2.23 -21.78
C LEU A 124 -13.42 1.47 -23.00
N ASN A 125 -13.47 0.14 -23.03
CA ASN A 125 -12.76 -0.70 -24.01
C ASN A 125 -11.27 -0.32 -24.13
N SER A 126 -10.68 0.13 -23.02
CA SER A 126 -9.27 0.49 -22.92
C SER A 126 -8.42 -0.73 -22.58
N THR A 127 -7.11 -0.65 -22.84
CA THR A 127 -6.16 -1.63 -22.30
C THR A 127 -6.23 -1.62 -20.78
N LYS A 128 -6.39 -2.80 -20.17
CA LYS A 128 -6.28 -2.97 -18.72
C LYS A 128 -4.84 -2.67 -18.31
N LEU A 129 -4.66 -1.68 -17.45
CA LEU A 129 -3.36 -1.38 -16.85
C LEU A 129 -3.18 -2.05 -15.47
N GLY A 130 -4.26 -2.53 -14.85
CA GLY A 130 -4.20 -3.50 -13.77
C GLY A 130 -4.41 -4.90 -14.36
N SER A 131 -3.57 -5.86 -14.03
CA SER A 131 -3.83 -7.25 -14.42
C SER A 131 -3.72 -8.13 -13.19
N THR A 132 -4.81 -8.09 -12.42
CA THR A 132 -5.36 -9.15 -11.57
C THR A 132 -4.46 -9.71 -10.46
N HIS A 133 -4.71 -9.22 -9.24
CA HIS A 133 -5.17 -9.95 -8.05
C HIS A 133 -5.16 -8.92 -6.92
N GLU A 134 -6.18 -8.04 -6.89
CA GLU A 134 -6.49 -7.37 -5.63
C GLU A 134 -7.17 -8.44 -4.79
N ASP A 135 -6.40 -9.02 -3.86
CA ASP A 135 -6.98 -9.85 -2.84
C ASP A 135 -7.99 -8.96 -2.11
N GLN A 136 -9.30 -9.24 -2.22
CA GLN A 136 -10.36 -8.48 -1.53
C GLN A 136 -10.10 -8.35 -0.01
N ARG A 137 -9.09 -9.05 0.50
CA ARG A 137 -8.48 -8.91 1.81
C ARG A 137 -7.98 -7.51 2.15
N TYR A 138 -7.77 -6.60 1.18
CA TYR A 138 -7.48 -5.18 1.45
C TYR A 138 -8.60 -4.45 2.21
N TYR A 139 -9.80 -5.02 2.31
CA TYR A 139 -10.94 -4.39 2.97
C TYR A 139 -11.11 -4.74 4.47
N TYR A 140 -10.21 -5.53 5.06
CA TYR A 140 -10.37 -6.02 6.44
C TYR A 140 -9.49 -5.27 7.46
N ASN A 141 -10.18 -4.51 8.32
CA ASN A 141 -9.65 -3.61 9.37
C ASN A 141 -8.68 -4.25 10.38
N ASP A 142 -8.69 -5.57 10.56
CA ASP A 142 -7.88 -6.24 11.60
C ASP A 142 -6.38 -6.20 11.29
N ASP A 143 -6.01 -6.15 10.02
CA ASP A 143 -4.61 -6.13 9.62
C ASP A 143 -4.00 -4.71 9.79
N ASP A 144 -4.79 -3.64 9.71
CA ASP A 144 -4.35 -2.26 9.94
C ASP A 144 -3.81 -2.06 11.36
N ASN A 145 -4.58 -2.48 12.37
CA ASN A 145 -4.18 -2.31 13.78
C ASN A 145 -2.92 -3.11 14.09
N LYS A 146 -2.80 -4.34 13.55
CA LYS A 146 -1.60 -5.16 13.70
C LYS A 146 -0.38 -4.51 13.06
N MET A 147 -0.54 -3.85 11.91
CA MET A 147 0.54 -3.10 11.28
C MET A 147 1.00 -1.95 12.17
N ILE A 148 0.06 -1.18 12.73
CA ILE A 148 0.37 -0.07 13.64
C ILE A 148 1.07 -0.58 14.90
N GLU A 149 0.61 -1.67 15.51
CA GLU A 149 1.26 -2.30 16.66
C GLU A 149 2.67 -2.79 16.33
N LYS A 150 2.85 -3.44 15.17
CA LYS A 150 4.16 -3.88 14.69
C LYS A 150 5.09 -2.69 14.45
N ALA A 151 4.59 -1.57 13.92
CA ALA A 151 5.34 -0.33 13.74
C ALA A 151 5.79 0.28 15.08
N LYS A 152 4.91 0.27 16.10
CA LYS A 152 5.27 0.67 17.48
C LYS A 152 6.36 -0.23 18.05
N MET A 153 6.22 -1.54 17.92
CA MET A 153 7.20 -2.52 18.37
C MET A 153 8.57 -2.31 17.71
N PHE A 154 8.57 -2.08 16.40
CA PHE A 154 9.75 -1.78 15.60
C PHE A 154 10.41 -0.47 16.06
N GLN A 155 9.64 0.60 16.25
CA GLN A 155 10.15 1.89 16.70
C GLN A 155 10.76 1.83 18.11
N SER A 156 10.15 1.09 19.04
CA SER A 156 10.75 0.86 20.36
C SER A 156 12.13 0.22 20.25
N SER A 157 12.29 -0.75 19.34
CA SER A 157 13.58 -1.41 19.08
C SER A 157 14.59 -0.45 18.46
N ALA A 158 14.16 0.34 17.47
CA ALA A 158 14.99 1.37 16.84
C ALA A 158 15.50 2.40 17.86
N LYS A 159 14.63 2.88 18.76
CA LYS A 159 15.00 3.81 19.83
C LYS A 159 15.96 3.19 20.85
N GLY A 160 15.75 1.94 21.23
CA GLY A 160 16.62 1.20 22.17
C GLY A 160 18.03 0.97 21.62
N LEU A 161 18.17 0.82 20.30
CA LEU A 161 19.43 0.49 19.64
C LEU A 161 20.04 1.63 18.82
N LYS A 162 19.48 2.85 18.90
CA LYS A 162 19.88 4.01 18.09
C LYS A 162 21.37 4.38 18.15
N ASN A 163 22.02 4.14 19.28
CA ASN A 163 23.43 4.48 19.50
C ASN A 163 24.39 3.35 19.12
N ASN A 164 23.89 2.19 18.69
CA ASN A 164 24.70 1.06 18.31
C ASN A 164 24.88 1.04 16.79
N SER A 165 26.07 1.45 16.33
CA SER A 165 26.39 1.54 14.90
C SER A 165 26.34 0.21 14.15
N LYS A 166 26.33 -0.92 14.87
CA LYS A 166 26.18 -2.26 14.29
C LYS A 166 24.75 -2.55 13.84
N PHE A 167 23.76 -1.79 14.31
CA PHE A 167 22.36 -1.97 13.97
C PHE A 167 21.89 -0.90 12.98
N ARG A 168 21.07 -1.32 12.02
CA ARG A 168 20.32 -0.42 11.14
C ARG A 168 18.84 -0.75 11.15
N PHE A 169 18.03 0.30 11.09
CA PHE A 169 16.58 0.21 11.01
C PHE A 169 16.14 0.93 9.75
N LEU A 170 15.36 0.24 8.92
CA LEU A 170 14.92 0.72 7.62
C LEU A 170 13.41 0.52 7.45
N ILE A 171 12.79 1.34 6.61
CA ILE A 171 11.42 1.15 6.13
C ILE A 171 11.48 0.96 4.62
N THR A 172 10.76 -0.01 4.09
CA THR A 172 10.64 -0.21 2.64
C THR A 172 9.31 -0.84 2.24
N ALA A 173 9.07 -0.98 0.95
CA ALA A 173 7.94 -1.71 0.40
C ALA A 173 8.45 -2.77 -0.58
N ILE A 174 8.19 -4.04 -0.27
CA ILE A 174 8.58 -5.19 -1.11
C ILE A 174 7.40 -6.15 -1.11
N THR A 175 6.87 -6.46 -2.28
CA THR A 175 5.74 -7.38 -2.41
C THR A 175 6.09 -8.76 -1.86
N ASN A 176 5.27 -9.28 -0.94
CA ASN A 176 5.42 -10.63 -0.42
C ASN A 176 4.06 -11.21 0.00
N ASP A 177 3.57 -12.17 -0.78
CA ASP A 177 2.22 -12.74 -0.62
C ASP A 177 2.07 -13.63 0.62
N ASN A 178 3.18 -14.01 1.26
CA ASN A 178 3.16 -14.83 2.47
C ASN A 178 2.76 -14.03 3.73
N TYR A 179 2.89 -12.70 3.69
CA TYR A 179 2.60 -11.83 4.83
C TYR A 179 1.69 -10.69 4.41
N LYS A 180 0.57 -10.52 5.13
CA LYS A 180 -0.37 -9.42 4.86
C LYS A 180 0.04 -8.14 5.58
N GLY A 181 -0.20 -7.01 4.92
CA GLY A 181 0.04 -5.67 5.46
C GLY A 181 1.52 -5.34 5.51
N ALA A 182 2.16 -5.69 6.64
CA ALA A 182 3.58 -5.48 6.84
C ALA A 182 4.22 -6.53 7.76
N THR A 183 5.51 -6.72 7.58
CA THR A 183 6.35 -7.61 8.40
C THR A 183 7.73 -6.98 8.63
N ILE A 184 8.59 -7.63 9.42
CA ILE A 184 9.95 -7.16 9.68
C ILE A 184 10.91 -8.20 9.14
N TYR A 185 11.78 -7.78 8.21
CA TYR A 185 12.89 -8.61 7.74
C TYR A 185 14.10 -8.37 8.63
N HIS A 186 14.91 -9.42 8.81
CA HIS A 186 16.17 -9.35 9.52
C HIS A 186 17.29 -9.88 8.64
N ASP A 187 18.25 -9.00 8.33
CA ASP A 187 19.49 -9.34 7.66
C ASP A 187 20.64 -9.28 8.66
N LYS A 188 21.47 -10.32 8.68
CA LYS A 188 22.67 -10.40 9.52
C LYS A 188 23.90 -10.52 8.65
N LYS A 189 24.82 -9.56 8.77
CA LYS A 189 26.05 -9.46 7.99
C LYS A 189 25.78 -9.58 6.48
N GLY A 190 24.78 -8.85 6.00
CA GLY A 190 24.40 -8.85 4.59
C GLY A 190 23.62 -10.07 4.10
N ARG A 191 23.16 -10.95 5.00
CA ARG A 191 22.41 -12.16 4.65
C ARG A 191 21.07 -12.20 5.35
N LEU A 192 20.00 -12.43 4.58
CA LEU A 192 18.66 -12.56 5.12
C LEU A 192 18.54 -13.78 6.04
N VAL A 193 18.14 -13.53 7.29
CA VAL A 193 17.93 -14.54 8.33
C VAL A 193 16.46 -14.93 8.42
N THR A 194 15.56 -13.96 8.45
CA THR A 194 14.10 -14.18 8.51
C THR A 194 13.33 -13.06 7.84
N LYS A 195 12.12 -13.38 7.36
CA LYS A 195 11.15 -12.44 6.79
C LYS A 195 9.99 -12.10 7.74
N ASP A 196 9.99 -12.67 8.93
CA ASP A 196 9.04 -12.34 10.00
C ASP A 196 9.76 -12.36 11.34
N PHE A 197 10.63 -11.37 11.50
CA PHE A 197 11.27 -11.12 12.76
C PHE A 197 10.22 -10.74 13.80
N GLN A 198 10.14 -11.56 14.84
CA GLN A 198 9.37 -11.34 16.04
C GLN A 198 10.35 -11.19 17.18
N ARG A 199 10.04 -10.32 18.15
CA ARG A 199 10.84 -10.28 19.39
C ARG A 199 10.76 -11.67 20.02
N GLN A 200 11.88 -12.39 20.04
CA GLN A 200 11.93 -13.65 20.78
C GLN A 200 11.67 -13.34 22.25
N LYS A 201 10.71 -14.05 22.86
CA LYS A 201 10.74 -14.23 24.31
C LYS A 201 12.09 -14.90 24.60
N PRO A 202 12.93 -14.36 25.50
CA PRO A 202 14.16 -15.04 25.83
C PRO A 202 13.82 -16.46 26.25
N SER A 203 14.46 -17.45 25.63
CA SER A 203 14.60 -18.75 26.27
C SER A 203 15.25 -18.50 27.64
N SER A 204 14.89 -19.31 28.65
CA SER A 204 15.45 -19.23 30.01
C SER A 204 16.90 -18.74 29.97
N VAL A 205 17.27 -17.77 30.84
CA VAL A 205 18.60 -17.15 30.90
C VAL A 205 19.73 -18.19 30.90
N GLU A 206 19.43 -19.41 31.33
CA GLU A 206 20.30 -20.59 31.36
C GLU A 206 20.67 -21.18 29.98
N THR A 207 19.95 -20.84 28.91
CA THR A 207 20.17 -21.39 27.54
C THR A 207 20.84 -20.41 26.59
N ILE A 208 21.01 -19.14 26.99
CA ILE A 208 21.59 -18.11 26.12
C ILE A 208 23.11 -18.29 26.07
N THR A 209 23.60 -18.82 24.96
CA THR A 209 25.03 -19.12 24.76
C THR A 209 25.78 -17.98 24.07
N ASP A 210 25.09 -17.14 23.27
CA ASP A 210 25.69 -15.95 22.67
C ASP A 210 25.26 -14.68 23.43
N LYS A 211 26.23 -13.94 23.97
CA LYS A 211 25.99 -12.63 24.63
C LYS A 211 25.26 -11.63 23.73
N ARG A 212 25.26 -11.83 22.41
CA ARG A 212 24.56 -10.99 21.43
C ARG A 212 23.05 -11.17 21.46
N ASP A 213 22.53 -12.32 21.87
CA ASP A 213 21.08 -12.57 21.95
C ASP A 213 20.45 -11.77 23.12
N LEU A 214 21.27 -11.38 24.10
CA LEU A 214 20.87 -10.50 25.20
C LEU A 214 20.64 -9.05 24.74
N ILE A 215 21.18 -8.62 23.61
CA ILE A 215 21.02 -7.24 23.09
C ILE A 215 19.56 -6.99 22.73
N TRP A 216 18.87 -8.00 22.21
CA TRP A 216 17.44 -7.94 21.89
C TRP A 216 16.55 -7.87 23.15
N CYS A 217 17.02 -8.45 24.26
CA CYS A 217 16.31 -8.51 25.53
C CYS A 217 16.44 -7.22 26.37
N LYS A 218 17.50 -6.42 26.16
CA LYS A 218 17.79 -5.21 26.94
C LYS A 218 16.99 -3.97 26.51
N SER A 219 16.22 -4.05 25.43
CA SER A 219 15.48 -2.92 24.84
C SER A 219 14.26 -2.44 25.66
N GLY A 220 13.92 -3.12 26.76
CA GLY A 220 12.93 -2.65 27.75
C GLY A 220 11.46 -2.82 27.35
N PHE A 221 10.62 -3.09 28.36
CA PHE A 221 9.19 -3.42 28.35
C PHE A 221 8.85 -4.87 28.02
N PHE A 222 8.86 -5.68 29.09
CA PHE A 222 7.85 -6.72 29.34
C PHE A 222 6.61 -6.08 29.93
#